data_AF-R5M159-F1
#
_entry.id   AF-R5M159-F1
#
_cell.length_a   1.000
_cell.length_b   1.000
_cell.length_c   1.000
_cell.angle_alpha   90.00
_cell.angle_beta   90.00
_cell.angle_gamma   90.00
#
_symmetry.space_group_name_H-M   'P 1'
#
loop_
_entity.id
_entity.type
_entity.pdbx_description
1 polymer ?
#
loop_
_entity_poly.entity_id
_entity_poly.type
_entity_poly.pdbx_seq_one_letter_code
_entity_poly.pdbx_strand_id
1 'polypeptide(L)'
;MNKRIINDSTLKKSTLLSDKGHSKVYRLRDGSVLKVFDTEFLRIFDSIGLNFEQKILDAKKIPNAKEILIPTAAAYKNGSFAGYVMPSANGVDYNTFDDSLSPGDRVDLFGYAKRHHNIENVLVRAENVVFPDLCTCDNIFIDKDGRVQFIDYDGLQVDGYQSHVMSGTLGAQELHYTQKYRTGDLFTKNLDKKSSIYLYFISALNISLANVGRFNPFTGRNITIEDIFQMINLDDPDICHKVWKVFQEKEENEFLRDDVFKIAEKYNVGIVAQRNDGVYIKRLVKK
;
A
#
# COMPACT_ATOMS: atom_id res chain seq x y z
N MET A 1 8.82 -19.02 -16.27
CA MET A 1 9.02 -17.57 -16.53
C MET A 1 9.87 -17.40 -17.78
N ASN A 2 9.59 -16.41 -18.63
CA ASN A 2 10.45 -16.11 -19.78
C ASN A 2 11.69 -15.31 -19.34
N LYS A 3 12.83 -15.45 -20.04
CA LYS A 3 14.00 -14.57 -19.88
C LYS A 3 14.05 -13.59 -21.05
N ARG A 4 14.22 -12.29 -20.77
CA ARG A 4 14.30 -11.23 -21.78
C ARG A 4 15.65 -10.52 -21.67
N ILE A 5 16.39 -10.48 -22.78
CA ILE A 5 17.64 -9.71 -22.84
C ILE A 5 17.31 -8.24 -23.11
N ILE A 6 17.81 -7.35 -22.26
CA ILE A 6 17.72 -5.91 -22.44
C ILE A 6 19.09 -5.36 -22.86
N ASN A 7 19.08 -4.44 -23.83
CA ASN A 7 20.27 -3.74 -24.30
C ASN A 7 19.97 -2.24 -24.40
N ASP A 8 20.99 -1.43 -24.69
CA ASP A 8 20.82 0.02 -24.75
C ASP A 8 19.86 0.45 -25.87
N SER A 9 19.70 -0.34 -26.93
CA SER A 9 18.70 -0.11 -27.98
C SER A 9 17.28 -0.29 -27.44
N THR A 10 17.03 -1.29 -26.58
CA THR A 10 15.75 -1.47 -25.88
C THR A 10 15.41 -0.24 -25.05
N LEU A 11 16.37 0.27 -24.27
CA LEU A 11 16.17 1.42 -23.39
C LEU A 11 16.03 2.75 -24.15
N LYS A 12 16.77 2.95 -25.24
CA LYS A 12 16.62 4.15 -26.11
C LYS A 12 15.26 4.23 -26.79
N LYS A 13 14.60 3.08 -26.96
CA LYS A 13 13.31 2.94 -27.63
C LYS A 13 12.12 2.93 -26.68
N SER A 14 12.37 2.95 -25.37
CA SER A 14 11.36 3.00 -24.33
C SER A 14 11.14 4.42 -23.82
N THR A 15 10.03 4.64 -23.15
CA THR A 15 9.75 5.89 -22.44
C THR A 15 10.08 5.71 -20.97
N LEU A 16 10.92 6.57 -20.40
CA LEU A 16 11.18 6.57 -18.96
C LEU A 16 9.93 7.08 -18.23
N LEU A 17 9.37 6.25 -17.34
CA LEU A 17 8.21 6.59 -16.52
C LEU A 17 8.62 7.09 -15.15
N SER A 18 9.66 6.49 -14.56
CA SER A 18 10.15 6.85 -13.23
C SER A 18 11.65 6.58 -13.13
N ASP A 19 12.35 7.50 -12.48
CA ASP A 19 13.76 7.39 -12.07
C ASP A 19 13.84 7.82 -10.61
N LYS A 20 13.32 6.97 -9.72
CA LYS A 20 13.19 7.24 -8.30
C LYS A 20 13.72 6.03 -7.50
N GLY A 21 14.40 6.33 -6.41
CA GLY A 21 15.02 5.31 -5.56
C GLY A 21 16.14 4.54 -6.30
N HIS A 22 16.25 3.25 -6.01
CA HIS A 22 17.27 2.37 -6.60
C HIS A 22 16.77 1.60 -7.83
N SER A 23 15.81 2.17 -8.58
CA SER A 23 15.28 1.54 -9.78
C SER A 23 14.81 2.55 -10.82
N LYS A 24 14.78 2.11 -12.08
CA LYS A 24 14.25 2.85 -13.23
C LYS A 24 13.12 2.06 -13.86
N VAL A 25 12.02 2.74 -14.15
CA VAL A 25 10.82 2.15 -14.74
C VAL A 25 10.60 2.70 -16.13
N TYR A 26 10.45 1.82 -17.11
CA TYR A 26 10.29 2.16 -18.52
C TYR A 26 9.01 1.56 -19.09
N ARG A 27 8.32 2.31 -19.96
CA ARG A 27 7.30 1.77 -20.87
C ARG A 27 7.97 1.29 -22.15
N LEU A 28 7.87 0.00 -22.44
CA LEU A 28 8.37 -0.61 -23.67
C LEU A 28 7.40 -0.34 -24.85
N ARG A 29 7.88 -0.56 -26.08
CA ARG A 29 7.10 -0.34 -27.31
C ARG A 29 5.84 -1.21 -27.42
N ASP A 30 5.88 -2.39 -26.82
CA ASP A 30 4.75 -3.32 -26.75
C ASP A 30 3.72 -2.93 -25.66
N GLY A 31 3.93 -1.81 -24.97
CA GLY A 31 3.09 -1.32 -23.88
C GLY A 31 3.39 -1.94 -22.52
N SER A 32 4.25 -2.95 -22.43
CA SER A 32 4.66 -3.53 -21.15
C SER A 32 5.58 -2.59 -20.36
N VAL A 33 5.71 -2.85 -19.07
CA VAL A 33 6.55 -2.08 -18.17
C VAL A 33 7.79 -2.88 -17.81
N LEU A 34 8.96 -2.28 -17.96
CA LEU A 34 10.26 -2.82 -17.55
C LEU A 34 10.73 -2.05 -16.31
N LYS A 35 10.92 -2.75 -15.19
CA LYS A 35 11.62 -2.23 -14.01
C LYS A 35 13.07 -2.74 -14.05
N VAL A 36 14.03 -1.83 -13.92
CA VAL A 36 15.47 -2.12 -13.89
C VAL A 36 16.01 -1.62 -12.56
N PHE A 37 16.71 -2.47 -11.81
CA PHE A 37 17.32 -2.10 -10.54
C PHE A 37 18.73 -1.57 -10.73
N ASP A 38 19.19 -0.77 -9.76
CA ASP A 38 20.61 -0.50 -9.61
C ASP A 38 21.36 -1.80 -9.30
N THR A 39 22.54 -1.96 -9.91
CA THR A 39 23.40 -3.12 -9.69
C THR A 39 23.93 -3.16 -8.25
N GLU A 40 24.23 -2.01 -7.65
CA GLU A 40 24.68 -1.95 -6.25
C GLU A 40 23.57 -2.41 -5.30
N PHE A 41 22.34 -1.97 -5.56
CA PHE A 41 21.16 -2.38 -4.81
C PHE A 41 20.95 -3.90 -4.87
N LEU A 42 20.99 -4.50 -6.07
CA LEU A 42 20.86 -5.96 -6.21
C LEU A 42 21.93 -6.73 -5.43
N ARG A 43 23.18 -6.23 -5.40
CA ARG A 43 24.27 -6.85 -4.64
C ARG A 43 24.04 -6.80 -3.13
N ILE A 44 23.57 -5.67 -2.61
CA ILE A 44 23.26 -5.52 -1.18
C ILE A 44 22.19 -6.54 -0.80
N PHE A 45 21.13 -6.66 -1.60
CA PHE A 45 20.03 -7.58 -1.30
C PHE A 45 20.44 -9.04 -1.36
N ASP A 46 21.24 -9.42 -2.34
CA ASP A 46 21.80 -10.77 -2.43
C ASP A 46 22.67 -11.08 -1.18
N SER A 47 23.46 -10.11 -0.71
CA SER A 47 24.32 -10.27 0.48
C SER A 47 23.54 -10.49 1.80
N ILE A 48 22.29 -10.03 1.87
CA ILE A 48 21.39 -10.25 3.02
C ILE A 48 20.39 -11.38 2.78
N GLY A 49 20.59 -12.20 1.74
CA GLY A 49 19.79 -13.40 1.47
C GLY A 49 18.48 -13.16 0.70
N LEU A 50 18.28 -11.96 0.15
CA LEU A 50 17.10 -11.63 -0.64
C LEU A 50 17.33 -11.90 -2.14
N ASN A 51 16.87 -13.06 -2.61
CA ASN A 51 17.03 -13.48 -4.00
C ASN A 51 15.87 -12.98 -4.89
N PHE A 52 16.01 -11.75 -5.41
CA PHE A 52 15.02 -11.18 -6.34
C PHE A 52 14.91 -11.95 -7.65
N GLU A 53 16.03 -12.40 -8.23
CA GLU A 53 15.99 -13.13 -9.50
C GLU A 53 15.10 -14.36 -9.37
N GLN A 54 15.32 -15.18 -8.34
CA GLN A 54 14.56 -16.39 -8.11
C GLN A 54 13.08 -16.09 -7.82
N LYS A 55 12.79 -15.08 -6.99
CA LYS A 55 11.42 -14.60 -6.74
C LYS A 55 10.68 -14.24 -8.03
N ILE A 56 11.34 -13.55 -8.95
CA ILE A 56 10.78 -13.18 -10.25
C ILE A 56 10.62 -14.41 -11.16
N LEU A 57 11.60 -15.32 -11.18
CA LEU A 57 11.54 -16.54 -11.97
C LEU A 57 10.44 -17.51 -11.51
N ASP A 58 10.13 -17.50 -10.22
CA ASP A 58 9.11 -18.34 -9.61
C ASP A 58 7.72 -17.70 -9.57
N ALA A 59 7.60 -16.44 -9.99
CA ALA A 59 6.33 -15.74 -9.97
C ALA A 59 5.26 -16.51 -10.75
N LYS A 60 4.11 -16.72 -10.10
CA LYS A 60 2.96 -17.46 -10.64
C LYS A 60 1.70 -16.63 -10.46
N LYS A 61 0.68 -16.95 -11.25
CA LYS A 61 -0.64 -16.32 -11.10
C LYS A 61 -1.18 -16.62 -9.71
N ILE A 62 -1.73 -15.60 -9.07
CA ILE A 62 -2.42 -15.70 -7.79
C ILE A 62 -3.90 -15.90 -8.10
N PRO A 63 -4.46 -17.13 -8.02
CA PRO A 63 -5.75 -17.47 -8.63
C PRO A 63 -6.91 -16.62 -8.11
N ASN A 64 -6.87 -16.30 -6.82
CA ASN A 64 -7.92 -15.59 -6.10
C ASN A 64 -7.73 -14.06 -6.09
N ALA A 65 -6.64 -13.55 -6.65
CA ALA A 65 -6.30 -12.12 -6.67
C ALA A 65 -5.58 -11.76 -7.98
N LYS A 66 -6.34 -11.72 -9.08
CA LYS A 66 -5.83 -11.39 -10.43
C LYS A 66 -5.47 -9.90 -10.59
N GLU A 67 -5.88 -9.09 -9.63
CA GLU A 67 -5.60 -7.66 -9.52
C GLU A 67 -4.12 -7.38 -9.23
N ILE A 68 -3.39 -8.36 -8.68
CA ILE A 68 -1.95 -8.27 -8.45
C ILE A 68 -1.22 -8.55 -9.77
N LEU A 69 -0.55 -7.53 -10.31
CA LEU A 69 0.20 -7.67 -11.54
C LEU A 69 1.52 -8.40 -11.28
N ILE A 70 1.65 -9.56 -11.93
CA ILE A 70 2.83 -10.40 -11.80
C ILE A 70 3.83 -10.13 -12.92
N PRO A 71 5.13 -10.35 -12.66
CA PRO A 71 6.15 -10.41 -13.69
C PRO A 71 5.80 -11.44 -14.77
N THR A 72 6.10 -11.10 -16.02
CA THR A 72 5.94 -11.96 -17.20
C THR A 72 7.29 -12.44 -17.74
N ALA A 73 8.36 -11.71 -17.46
CA ALA A 73 9.72 -12.10 -17.78
C ALA A 73 10.74 -11.51 -16.80
N ALA A 74 11.79 -12.27 -16.52
CA ALA A 74 13.01 -11.75 -15.90
C ALA A 74 13.86 -11.03 -16.97
N ALA A 75 14.39 -9.85 -16.65
CA ALA A 75 15.19 -9.04 -17.55
C ALA A 75 16.68 -9.17 -17.22
N TYR A 76 17.51 -9.36 -18.24
CA TYR A 76 18.96 -9.54 -18.10
C TYR A 76 19.72 -8.53 -18.97
N LYS A 77 20.78 -7.93 -18.42
CA LYS A 77 21.72 -7.06 -19.13
C LYS A 77 23.12 -7.65 -18.97
N ASN A 78 23.84 -7.84 -20.09
CA ASN A 78 25.20 -8.39 -20.10
C ASN A 78 25.35 -9.73 -19.34
N GLY A 79 24.32 -10.58 -19.39
CA GLY A 79 24.32 -11.89 -18.71
C GLY A 79 23.92 -11.86 -17.24
N SER A 80 23.76 -10.69 -16.62
CA SER A 80 23.33 -10.56 -15.22
C SER A 80 21.86 -10.15 -15.13
N PHE A 81 21.18 -10.62 -14.08
CA PHE A 81 19.82 -10.17 -13.76
C PHE A 81 19.83 -8.67 -13.51
N ALA A 82 18.88 -7.97 -14.13
CA ALA A 82 18.76 -6.51 -14.07
C ALA A 82 17.38 -6.05 -13.59
N GLY A 83 16.37 -6.92 -13.60
CA GLY A 83 15.01 -6.60 -13.17
C GLY A 83 13.97 -7.45 -13.88
N TYR A 84 12.81 -6.89 -14.18
CA TYR A 84 11.71 -7.68 -14.73
C TYR A 84 10.75 -6.87 -15.59
N VAL A 85 9.98 -7.59 -16.41
CA VAL A 85 8.90 -7.04 -17.24
C VAL A 85 7.56 -7.48 -16.71
N MET A 86 6.60 -6.57 -16.64
CA MET A 86 5.21 -6.82 -16.23
C MET A 86 4.22 -6.09 -17.15
N PRO A 87 2.94 -6.48 -17.16
CA PRO A 87 1.89 -5.71 -17.82
C PRO A 87 1.80 -4.29 -17.26
N SER A 88 1.34 -3.33 -18.07
CA SER A 88 0.98 -2.02 -17.54
C SER A 88 -0.27 -2.12 -16.69
N ALA A 89 -0.27 -1.40 -15.56
CA ALA A 89 -1.49 -1.17 -14.81
C ALA A 89 -2.47 -0.29 -15.60
N ASN A 90 -3.76 -0.51 -15.34
CA ASN A 90 -4.86 0.27 -15.88
C ASN A 90 -5.22 1.40 -14.91
N GLY A 91 -5.66 2.54 -15.44
CA GLY A 91 -6.06 3.68 -14.63
C GLY A 91 -4.88 4.56 -14.21
N VAL A 92 -5.01 5.19 -13.06
CA VAL A 92 -4.01 6.08 -12.45
C VAL A 92 -3.65 5.56 -11.06
N ASP A 93 -2.46 5.90 -10.57
CA ASP A 93 -2.09 5.58 -9.19
C ASP A 93 -2.99 6.31 -8.18
N TYR A 94 -3.09 5.76 -6.97
CA TYR A 94 -4.03 6.22 -5.96
C TYR A 94 -3.77 7.66 -5.51
N ASN A 95 -2.50 8.08 -5.45
CA ASN A 95 -2.15 9.46 -5.09
C ASN A 95 -2.66 10.44 -6.16
N THR A 96 -2.36 10.17 -7.43
CA THR A 96 -2.89 10.95 -8.56
C THR A 96 -4.41 10.96 -8.59
N PHE A 97 -5.05 9.84 -8.28
CA PHE A 97 -6.50 9.76 -8.15
C PHE A 97 -7.02 10.67 -7.04
N ASP A 98 -6.49 10.57 -5.81
CA ASP A 98 -6.96 11.38 -4.67
C ASP A 98 -6.72 12.87 -4.91
N ASP A 99 -5.58 13.26 -5.51
CA ASP A 99 -5.27 14.64 -5.87
C ASP A 99 -6.30 15.23 -6.85
N SER A 100 -6.85 14.40 -7.74
CA SER A 100 -7.84 14.83 -8.73
C SER A 100 -9.27 14.99 -8.19
N LEU A 101 -9.54 14.57 -6.94
CA LEU A 101 -10.89 14.60 -6.37
C LEU A 101 -11.40 16.03 -6.17
N SER A 102 -12.65 16.26 -6.60
CA SER A 102 -13.36 17.50 -6.34
C SER A 102 -13.69 17.65 -4.84
N PRO A 103 -13.99 18.85 -4.35
CA PRO A 103 -14.45 19.03 -2.96
C PRO A 103 -15.66 18.15 -2.59
N GLY A 104 -16.57 17.90 -3.54
CA GLY A 104 -17.71 17.00 -3.36
C GLY A 104 -17.30 15.54 -3.18
N ASP A 105 -16.36 15.06 -3.99
CA ASP A 105 -15.87 13.68 -3.88
C ASP A 105 -15.03 13.48 -2.60
N ARG A 106 -14.36 14.53 -2.12
CA ARG A 106 -13.56 14.51 -0.88
C ARG A 106 -14.41 14.39 0.38
N VAL A 107 -15.71 14.68 0.30
CA VAL A 107 -16.69 14.48 1.38
C VAL A 107 -17.60 13.26 1.15
N ASP A 108 -17.47 12.57 0.01
CA ASP A 108 -18.20 11.35 -0.29
C ASP A 108 -17.59 10.14 0.46
N LEU A 109 -18.05 9.96 1.69
CA LEU A 109 -17.64 8.86 2.55
C LEU A 109 -18.02 7.49 1.96
N PHE A 110 -19.14 7.40 1.23
CA PHE A 110 -19.56 6.14 0.61
C PHE A 110 -18.64 5.77 -0.56
N GLY A 111 -18.20 6.76 -1.34
CA GLY A 111 -17.16 6.60 -2.35
C GLY A 111 -15.85 6.08 -1.77
N TYR A 112 -15.39 6.64 -0.63
CA TYR A 112 -14.21 6.13 0.08
C TYR A 112 -14.43 4.69 0.59
N ALA A 113 -15.59 4.39 1.18
CA ALA A 113 -15.93 3.05 1.65
C ALA A 113 -15.87 2.03 0.50
N LYS A 114 -16.45 2.34 -0.67
CA LYS A 114 -16.42 1.47 -1.86
C LYS A 114 -14.98 1.23 -2.36
N ARG A 115 -14.17 2.27 -2.47
CA ARG A 115 -12.76 2.16 -2.89
C ARG A 115 -11.95 1.31 -1.90
N HIS A 116 -12.08 1.59 -0.61
CA HIS A 116 -11.41 0.83 0.44
C HIS A 116 -11.80 -0.64 0.43
N HIS A 117 -13.10 -0.92 0.33
CA HIS A 117 -13.62 -2.29 0.23
C HIS A 117 -13.04 -3.05 -0.96
N ASN A 118 -12.92 -2.41 -2.13
CA ASN A 118 -12.31 -3.02 -3.32
C ASN A 118 -10.83 -3.37 -3.10
N ILE A 119 -10.07 -2.50 -2.45
CA ILE A 119 -8.67 -2.75 -2.08
C ILE A 119 -8.61 -3.92 -1.09
N GLU A 120 -9.32 -3.82 0.03
CA GLU A 120 -9.27 -4.79 1.13
C GLU A 120 -9.73 -6.20 0.70
N ASN A 121 -10.71 -6.30 -0.21
CA ASN A 121 -11.14 -7.58 -0.77
C ASN A 121 -10.03 -8.32 -1.53
N VAL A 122 -9.07 -7.62 -2.13
CA VAL A 122 -7.91 -8.26 -2.76
C VAL A 122 -6.97 -8.81 -1.70
N LEU A 123 -6.66 -8.01 -0.67
CA LEU A 123 -5.78 -8.40 0.44
C LEU A 123 -6.27 -9.67 1.14
N VAL A 124 -7.59 -9.78 1.30
CA VAL A 124 -8.26 -10.93 1.90
C VAL A 124 -8.12 -12.18 1.06
N ARG A 125 -8.41 -12.07 -0.24
CA ARG A 125 -8.39 -13.23 -1.15
C ARG A 125 -6.96 -13.70 -1.46
N ALA A 126 -5.98 -12.81 -1.35
CA ALA A 126 -4.58 -13.08 -1.58
C ALA A 126 -3.90 -13.68 -0.33
N GLU A 127 -4.33 -14.87 0.11
CA GLU A 127 -3.90 -15.47 1.39
C GLU A 127 -2.37 -15.66 1.52
N ASN A 128 -1.70 -16.03 0.43
CA ASN A 128 -0.24 -16.27 0.40
C ASN A 128 0.60 -15.02 0.09
N VAL A 129 -0.03 -13.85 0.05
CA VAL A 129 0.64 -12.58 -0.27
C VAL A 129 0.50 -11.65 0.92
N VAL A 130 1.56 -10.95 1.31
CA VAL A 130 1.47 -9.82 2.24
C VAL A 130 1.88 -8.57 1.48
N PHE A 131 1.28 -7.43 1.81
CA PHE A 131 1.50 -6.11 1.24
C PHE A 131 2.17 -5.18 2.27
N PRO A 132 3.44 -5.38 2.64
CA PRO A 132 4.12 -4.55 3.64
C PRO A 132 4.15 -3.07 3.29
N ASP A 133 4.10 -2.76 2.00
CA ASP A 133 4.14 -1.39 1.48
C ASP A 133 2.80 -0.89 0.93
N LEU A 134 1.68 -1.40 1.44
CA LEU A 134 0.34 -1.03 0.99
C LEU A 134 0.04 0.48 1.08
N CYS A 135 0.55 1.15 2.11
CA CYS A 135 0.29 2.58 2.31
C CYS A 135 1.15 3.48 1.40
N THR A 136 2.05 2.90 0.61
CA THR A 136 2.69 3.59 -0.52
C THR A 136 1.71 3.55 -1.69
N CYS A 137 0.80 4.54 -1.67
CA CYS A 137 -0.36 4.64 -2.55
C CYS A 137 0.00 4.67 -4.06
N ASP A 138 1.26 4.97 -4.42
CA ASP A 138 1.78 4.87 -5.79
C ASP A 138 1.73 3.44 -6.37
N ASN A 139 1.66 2.42 -5.51
CA ASN A 139 1.61 1.00 -5.90
C ASN A 139 0.19 0.48 -6.14
N ILE A 140 -0.84 1.30 -5.88
CA ILE A 140 -2.25 0.96 -6.06
C ILE A 140 -2.80 1.77 -7.23
N PHE A 141 -3.26 1.10 -8.27
CA PHE A 141 -3.87 1.72 -9.44
C PHE A 141 -5.38 1.55 -9.40
N ILE A 142 -6.11 2.62 -9.71
CA ILE A 142 -7.56 2.65 -9.77
C ILE A 142 -7.98 3.11 -11.16
N ASP A 143 -8.86 2.34 -11.80
CA ASP A 143 -9.47 2.74 -13.06
C ASP A 143 -10.80 3.50 -12.87
N LYS A 144 -11.35 4.02 -13.97
CA LYS A 144 -12.62 4.76 -13.98
C LYS A 144 -13.82 3.98 -13.42
N ASP A 145 -13.76 2.66 -13.41
CA ASP A 145 -14.83 1.78 -12.92
C ASP A 145 -14.63 1.45 -11.42
N GLY A 146 -13.57 1.98 -10.81
CA GLY A 146 -13.18 1.72 -9.42
C GLY A 146 -12.52 0.37 -9.21
N ARG A 147 -12.07 -0.31 -10.29
CA ARG A 147 -11.32 -1.56 -10.19
C ARG A 147 -9.88 -1.25 -9.81
N VAL A 148 -9.33 -2.10 -8.94
CA VAL A 148 -8.00 -1.91 -8.38
C VAL A 148 -6.99 -2.86 -9.03
N GLN A 149 -5.75 -2.38 -9.17
CA GLN A 149 -4.61 -3.21 -9.52
C GLN A 149 -3.42 -2.87 -8.63
N PHE A 150 -2.64 -3.88 -8.27
CA PHE A 150 -1.43 -3.72 -7.45
C PHE A 150 -0.21 -4.00 -8.31
N ILE A 151 0.77 -3.11 -8.23
CA ILE A 151 2.08 -3.29 -8.87
C ILE A 151 3.16 -3.55 -7.82
N ASP A 152 4.42 -3.45 -8.24
CA ASP A 152 5.59 -3.53 -7.36
C ASP A 152 5.75 -4.91 -6.70
N TYR A 153 5.65 -5.95 -7.52
CA TYR A 153 5.73 -7.35 -7.09
C TYR A 153 7.01 -7.68 -6.29
N ASP A 154 8.12 -7.00 -6.57
CA ASP A 154 9.35 -7.14 -5.81
C ASP A 154 9.25 -6.63 -4.36
N GLY A 155 8.36 -5.67 -4.09
CA GLY A 155 8.03 -5.17 -2.75
C GLY A 155 6.99 -6.01 -2.01
N LEU A 156 6.22 -6.87 -2.69
CA LEU A 156 5.28 -7.79 -2.03
C LEU A 156 6.01 -8.94 -1.36
N GLN A 157 5.44 -9.53 -0.32
CA GLN A 157 5.87 -10.87 0.14
C GLN A 157 4.95 -11.90 -0.48
N VAL A 158 5.49 -12.90 -1.18
CA VAL A 158 4.69 -13.90 -1.92
C VAL A 158 5.30 -15.29 -1.77
N ASP A 159 4.51 -16.29 -1.43
CA ASP A 159 4.92 -17.71 -1.37
C ASP A 159 6.23 -17.97 -0.58
N GLY A 160 6.43 -17.23 0.52
CA GLY A 160 7.63 -17.35 1.37
C GLY A 160 8.84 -16.51 0.92
N TYR A 161 8.75 -15.79 -0.20
CA TYR A 161 9.73 -14.77 -0.55
C TYR A 161 9.53 -13.52 0.29
N GLN A 162 10.53 -13.19 1.11
CA GLN A 162 10.56 -12.01 1.96
C GLN A 162 10.35 -10.71 1.16
N SER A 163 9.78 -9.71 1.83
CA SER A 163 9.77 -8.34 1.35
C SER A 163 10.89 -7.53 2.01
N HIS A 164 11.43 -6.58 1.25
CA HIS A 164 12.48 -5.65 1.70
C HIS A 164 11.95 -4.27 2.07
N VAL A 165 10.67 -4.02 1.85
CA VAL A 165 10.03 -2.72 2.05
C VAL A 165 8.97 -2.81 3.12
N MET A 166 8.67 -1.67 3.72
CA MET A 166 7.51 -1.49 4.57
C MET A 166 7.12 -0.01 4.57
N SER A 167 5.83 0.27 4.52
CA SER A 167 5.36 1.66 4.48
C SER A 167 5.76 2.42 5.74
N GLY A 168 6.50 3.53 5.56
CA GLY A 168 6.86 4.43 6.67
C GLY A 168 5.65 5.03 7.39
N THR A 169 4.50 5.08 6.70
CA THR A 169 3.19 5.47 7.24
C THR A 169 2.72 4.63 8.42
N LEU A 170 3.21 3.39 8.56
CA LEU A 170 2.87 2.51 9.68
C LEU A 170 3.59 2.87 10.99
N GLY A 171 4.45 3.88 10.94
CA GLY A 171 5.29 4.31 12.05
C GLY A 171 6.66 3.66 12.03
N ALA A 172 7.29 3.61 13.19
CA ALA A 172 8.67 3.12 13.30
C ALA A 172 8.76 1.61 13.05
N GLN A 173 9.81 1.17 12.36
CA GLN A 173 9.89 -0.20 11.83
C GLN A 173 10.01 -1.24 12.94
N GLU A 174 10.72 -0.91 14.01
CA GLU A 174 10.95 -1.76 15.18
C GLU A 174 9.66 -2.22 15.86
N LEU A 175 8.58 -1.44 15.76
CA LEU A 175 7.26 -1.79 16.30
C LEU A 175 6.61 -2.99 15.59
N HIS A 176 7.18 -3.41 14.45
CA HIS A 176 6.69 -4.50 13.61
C HIS A 176 7.60 -5.74 13.68
N TYR A 177 8.64 -5.71 14.52
CA TYR A 177 9.50 -6.85 14.81
C TYR A 177 8.99 -7.67 15.99
N THR A 178 7.69 -8.00 15.98
CA THR A 178 7.02 -8.81 17.00
C THR A 178 6.36 -10.02 16.37
N GLN A 179 6.06 -11.06 17.16
CA GLN A 179 5.41 -12.29 16.68
C GLN A 179 4.04 -12.03 16.05
N LYS A 180 3.36 -10.95 16.44
CA LYS A 180 2.09 -10.53 15.82
C LYS A 180 2.26 -10.21 14.34
N TYR A 181 3.35 -9.52 13.97
CA TYR A 181 3.59 -9.02 12.61
C TYR A 181 4.62 -9.84 11.83
N ARG A 182 5.36 -10.75 12.48
CA ARG A 182 6.39 -11.58 11.83
C ARG A 182 6.44 -13.01 12.33
N THR A 183 6.78 -13.93 11.42
CA THR A 183 7.15 -15.32 11.71
C THR A 183 8.51 -15.59 11.05
N GLY A 184 9.57 -15.59 11.86
CA GLY A 184 10.94 -15.46 11.35
C GLY A 184 11.10 -14.13 10.62
N ASP A 185 11.60 -14.17 9.39
CA ASP A 185 11.80 -12.99 8.55
C ASP A 185 10.56 -12.61 7.70
N LEU A 186 9.51 -13.43 7.74
CA LEU A 186 8.29 -13.22 6.96
C LEU A 186 7.29 -12.40 7.75
N PHE A 187 6.67 -11.42 7.10
CA PHE A 187 5.53 -10.70 7.64
C PHE A 187 4.28 -11.59 7.72
N THR A 188 3.40 -11.29 8.66
CA THR A 188 2.10 -11.97 8.80
C THR A 188 0.97 -11.12 8.21
N LYS A 189 -0.22 -11.72 8.05
CA LYS A 189 -1.44 -11.03 7.64
C LYS A 189 -1.89 -9.92 8.60
N ASN A 190 -1.41 -9.89 9.85
CA ASN A 190 -1.71 -8.76 10.74
C ASN A 190 -1.15 -7.43 10.20
N LEU A 191 -0.08 -7.47 9.41
CA LEU A 191 0.46 -6.28 8.78
C LEU A 191 -0.48 -5.74 7.70
N ASP A 192 -1.07 -6.61 6.87
CA ASP A 192 -2.09 -6.22 5.88
C ASP A 192 -3.29 -5.57 6.55
N LYS A 193 -3.81 -6.19 7.63
CA LYS A 193 -4.95 -5.66 8.38
C LYS A 193 -4.65 -4.29 8.98
N LYS A 194 -3.47 -4.12 9.60
CA LYS A 194 -2.99 -2.83 10.12
C LYS A 194 -2.90 -1.78 9.01
N SER A 195 -2.27 -2.15 7.89
CA SER A 195 -2.05 -1.25 6.76
C SER A 195 -3.37 -0.85 6.10
N SER A 196 -4.33 -1.77 5.99
CA SER A 196 -5.68 -1.50 5.48
C SER A 196 -6.38 -0.44 6.36
N ILE A 197 -6.37 -0.61 7.68
CA ILE A 197 -6.95 0.37 8.61
C ILE A 197 -6.26 1.73 8.48
N TYR A 198 -4.93 1.77 8.42
CA TYR A 198 -4.17 3.01 8.26
C TYR A 198 -4.51 3.71 6.94
N LEU A 199 -4.59 2.95 5.83
CA LEU A 199 -4.95 3.47 4.51
C LEU A 199 -6.34 4.10 4.52
N TYR A 200 -7.33 3.47 5.16
CA TYR A 200 -8.68 4.04 5.26
C TYR A 200 -8.69 5.37 6.02
N PHE A 201 -8.01 5.44 7.17
CA PHE A 201 -7.95 6.66 7.98
C PHE A 201 -7.23 7.81 7.26
N ILE A 202 -6.20 7.49 6.48
CA ILE A 202 -5.47 8.48 5.70
C ILE A 202 -6.30 8.98 4.53
N SER A 203 -6.85 8.06 3.72
CA SER A 203 -7.61 8.44 2.52
C SER A 203 -8.94 9.12 2.84
N ALA A 204 -9.77 8.50 3.67
CA ALA A 204 -11.11 9.00 3.94
C ALA A 204 -11.08 10.22 4.88
N LEU A 205 -10.16 10.26 5.85
CA LEU A 205 -10.20 11.21 6.97
C LEU A 205 -8.97 12.10 7.10
N ASN A 206 -7.93 11.92 6.28
CA ASN A 206 -6.65 12.64 6.38
C ASN A 206 -5.99 12.52 7.76
N ILE A 207 -6.16 11.37 8.43
CA ILE A 207 -5.59 11.08 9.75
C ILE A 207 -4.49 10.04 9.65
N SER A 208 -3.30 10.39 10.14
CA SER A 208 -2.22 9.42 10.36
C SER A 208 -2.31 8.82 11.76
N LEU A 209 -2.59 7.52 11.81
CA LEU A 209 -2.62 6.73 13.05
C LEU A 209 -1.22 6.53 13.66
N ALA A 210 -0.14 6.78 12.92
CA ALA A 210 1.23 6.75 13.43
C ALA A 210 1.54 7.87 14.45
N ASN A 211 0.60 8.81 14.65
CA ASN A 211 0.70 9.85 15.66
C ASN A 211 0.34 9.35 17.07
N VAL A 212 -0.36 8.22 17.20
CA VAL A 212 -0.67 7.64 18.51
C VAL A 212 0.64 7.27 19.23
N GLY A 213 0.74 7.64 20.50
CA GLY A 213 1.94 7.48 21.32
C GLY A 213 2.99 8.59 21.14
N ARG A 214 2.86 9.48 20.15
CA ARG A 214 3.76 10.63 20.00
C ARG A 214 3.44 11.71 21.03
N PHE A 215 4.48 12.38 21.51
CA PHE A 215 4.34 13.50 22.43
C PHE A 215 3.72 14.72 21.72
N ASN A 216 2.61 15.22 22.23
CA ASN A 216 1.99 16.46 21.76
C ASN A 216 2.46 17.63 22.66
N PRO A 217 3.27 18.56 22.12
CA PRO A 217 3.80 19.67 22.91
C PRO A 217 2.72 20.67 23.33
N PHE A 218 1.59 20.75 22.62
CA PHE A 218 0.51 21.69 22.94
C PHE A 218 -0.30 21.24 24.16
N THR A 219 -0.46 19.93 24.36
CA THR A 219 -1.21 19.36 25.48
C THR A 219 -0.31 18.81 26.59
N GLY A 220 1.01 18.73 26.36
CA GLY A 220 1.99 18.19 27.31
C GLY A 220 1.82 16.69 27.59
N ARG A 221 1.10 15.96 26.72
CA ARG A 221 0.81 14.52 26.88
C ARG A 221 0.99 13.77 25.56
N ASN A 222 1.18 12.46 25.64
CA ASN A 222 1.18 11.61 24.44
C ASN A 222 -0.23 11.52 23.86
N ILE A 223 -0.34 11.52 22.53
CA ILE A 223 -1.60 11.37 21.81
C ILE A 223 -2.12 9.95 22.02
N THR A 224 -3.36 9.80 22.48
CA THR A 224 -4.00 8.48 22.60
C THR A 224 -4.87 8.17 21.38
N ILE A 225 -5.34 6.93 21.27
CA ILE A 225 -6.27 6.58 20.19
C ILE A 225 -7.66 7.22 20.41
N GLU A 226 -8.07 7.40 21.67
CA GLU A 226 -9.29 8.11 22.03
C GLU A 226 -9.23 9.59 21.63
N ASP A 227 -8.06 10.23 21.76
CA ASP A 227 -7.85 11.60 21.26
C ASP A 227 -8.13 11.65 19.75
N ILE A 228 -7.64 10.67 18.99
CA ILE A 228 -7.89 10.59 17.54
C ILE A 228 -9.38 10.40 17.25
N PHE A 229 -10.06 9.45 17.92
CA PHE A 229 -11.50 9.21 17.72
C PHE A 229 -12.33 10.46 18.02
N GLN A 230 -12.01 11.18 19.10
CA GLN A 230 -12.66 12.44 19.44
C GLN A 230 -12.40 13.52 18.38
N MET A 231 -11.15 13.64 17.88
CA MET A 231 -10.79 14.63 16.87
C MET A 231 -11.60 14.50 15.57
N ILE A 232 -11.88 13.26 15.15
CA ILE A 232 -12.70 12.97 13.95
C ILE A 232 -14.18 12.75 14.26
N ASN A 233 -14.59 12.78 15.54
CA ASN A 233 -15.95 12.50 15.98
C ASN A 233 -16.44 11.09 15.57
N LEU A 234 -15.57 10.08 15.70
CA LEU A 234 -15.89 8.67 15.49
C LEU A 234 -16.31 8.05 16.83
N ASP A 235 -17.52 7.51 16.89
CA ASP A 235 -18.06 6.82 18.07
C ASP A 235 -18.72 5.48 17.72
N ASP A 236 -18.30 4.86 16.62
CA ASP A 236 -18.74 3.52 16.23
C ASP A 236 -17.96 2.44 17.02
N PRO A 237 -18.59 1.68 17.92
CA PRO A 237 -17.87 0.79 18.84
C PRO A 237 -17.09 -0.31 18.11
N ASP A 238 -17.66 -0.90 17.06
CA ASP A 238 -17.04 -2.01 16.33
C ASP A 238 -15.74 -1.54 15.67
N ILE A 239 -15.78 -0.38 15.03
CA ILE A 239 -14.63 0.17 14.32
C ILE A 239 -13.58 0.70 15.28
N CYS A 240 -14.01 1.43 16.32
CA CYS A 240 -13.12 1.87 17.37
C CYS A 240 -12.37 0.67 17.98
N HIS A 241 -13.06 -0.45 18.22
CA HIS A 241 -12.43 -1.66 18.74
C HIS A 241 -11.44 -2.28 17.75
N LYS A 242 -11.79 -2.39 16.46
CA LYS A 242 -10.86 -2.90 15.42
C LYS A 242 -9.60 -2.05 15.29
N VAL A 243 -9.75 -0.73 15.32
CA VAL A 243 -8.61 0.21 15.27
C VAL A 243 -7.79 0.12 16.56
N TRP A 244 -8.42 -0.03 17.72
CA TRP A 244 -7.73 -0.21 19.00
C TRP A 244 -6.85 -1.47 19.02
N LYS A 245 -7.31 -2.60 18.46
CA LYS A 245 -6.53 -3.85 18.36
C LYS A 245 -5.19 -3.66 17.64
N VAL A 246 -5.10 -2.72 16.70
CA VAL A 246 -3.85 -2.40 15.99
C VAL A 246 -2.74 -1.94 16.94
N PHE A 247 -3.10 -1.34 18.07
CA PHE A 247 -2.18 -0.84 19.09
C PHE A 247 -1.95 -1.83 20.24
N GLN A 248 -2.59 -2.99 20.23
CA GLN A 248 -2.40 -4.04 21.21
C GLN A 248 -1.41 -5.10 20.71
N GLU A 249 -0.46 -5.50 21.56
CA GLU A 249 0.59 -6.44 21.17
C GLU A 249 0.06 -7.87 20.96
N LYS A 250 -0.93 -8.27 21.78
CA LYS A 250 -1.40 -9.67 21.86
C LYS A 250 -2.70 -9.95 21.12
N GLU A 251 -3.42 -8.91 20.69
CA GLU A 251 -4.69 -9.06 19.99
C GLU A 251 -4.46 -9.19 18.48
N GLU A 252 -5.15 -10.13 17.83
CA GLU A 252 -5.17 -10.22 16.38
C GLU A 252 -5.84 -8.98 15.78
N ASN A 253 -5.26 -8.42 14.72
CA ASN A 253 -5.92 -7.36 13.98
C ASN A 253 -7.11 -7.92 13.20
N GLU A 254 -8.00 -7.04 12.76
CA GLU A 254 -9.14 -7.37 11.92
C GLU A 254 -9.25 -6.41 10.74
N PHE A 255 -9.76 -6.88 9.62
CA PHE A 255 -10.14 -6.04 8.49
C PHE A 255 -11.41 -5.25 8.82
N LEU A 256 -11.56 -4.06 8.21
CA LEU A 256 -12.75 -3.23 8.45
C LEU A 256 -13.99 -3.84 7.77
N ARG A 257 -13.83 -4.44 6.58
CA ARG A 257 -14.88 -5.10 5.80
C ARG A 257 -16.06 -4.17 5.59
N ASP A 258 -17.27 -4.67 5.80
CA ASP A 258 -18.49 -3.90 5.57
C ASP A 258 -18.70 -2.78 6.61
N ASP A 259 -17.88 -2.72 7.66
CA ASP A 259 -18.00 -1.66 8.67
C ASP A 259 -17.69 -0.28 8.07
N VAL A 260 -16.89 -0.16 7.00
CA VAL A 260 -16.70 1.13 6.32
C VAL A 260 -18.00 1.66 5.71
N PHE A 261 -18.88 0.77 5.25
CA PHE A 261 -20.20 1.17 4.76
C PHE A 261 -21.12 1.56 5.90
N LYS A 262 -21.05 0.88 7.06
CA LYS A 262 -21.78 1.31 8.27
C LYS A 262 -21.39 2.72 8.70
N ILE A 263 -20.10 3.10 8.63
CA ILE A 263 -19.69 4.51 8.86
C ILE A 263 -20.36 5.41 7.81
N ALA A 264 -20.25 5.05 6.54
CA ALA A 264 -20.83 5.86 5.46
C ALA A 264 -22.35 6.03 5.58
N GLU A 265 -23.05 5.07 6.19
CA GLU A 265 -24.49 5.14 6.48
C GLU A 265 -24.82 6.00 7.71
N LYS A 266 -23.96 5.97 8.74
CA LYS A 266 -24.18 6.68 10.02
C LYS A 266 -23.66 8.13 10.01
N TYR A 267 -22.67 8.43 9.19
CA TYR A 267 -21.99 9.73 9.17
C TYR A 267 -21.88 10.31 7.76
N ASN A 268 -21.82 11.63 7.70
CA ASN A 268 -21.24 12.42 6.62
C ASN A 268 -19.80 12.79 6.99
N VAL A 269 -18.98 13.13 5.99
CA VAL A 269 -17.71 13.82 6.22
C VAL A 269 -17.89 15.32 5.98
N GLY A 270 -17.49 16.13 6.94
CA GLY A 270 -17.36 17.58 6.80
C GLY A 270 -15.89 18.00 6.73
N ILE A 271 -15.57 18.94 5.85
CA ILE A 271 -14.29 19.65 5.86
C ILE A 271 -14.42 20.84 6.81
N VAL A 272 -13.66 20.85 7.90
CA VAL A 272 -13.76 21.89 8.94
C VAL A 272 -12.68 22.96 8.83
N ALA A 273 -11.58 22.66 8.14
CA ALA A 273 -10.50 23.59 7.86
C ALA A 273 -9.61 23.04 6.73
N GLN A 274 -8.71 23.87 6.23
CA GLN A 274 -7.62 23.49 5.35
C GLN A 274 -6.31 23.97 5.96
N ARG A 275 -5.31 23.09 6.00
CA ARG A 275 -3.95 23.42 6.43
C ARG A 275 -3.24 24.25 5.36
N ASN A 276 -2.16 24.94 5.76
CA ASN A 276 -1.35 25.74 4.84
C ASN A 276 -0.66 24.93 3.73
N ASP A 277 -0.49 23.62 3.93
CA ASP A 277 0.00 22.67 2.93
C ASP A 277 -1.10 22.11 2.02
N GLY A 278 -2.31 22.67 2.08
CA GLY A 278 -3.45 22.29 1.25
C GLY A 278 -4.25 21.10 1.77
N VAL A 279 -3.79 20.41 2.82
CA VAL A 279 -4.47 19.23 3.37
C VAL A 279 -5.75 19.63 4.12
N TYR A 280 -6.88 19.05 3.72
CA TYR A 280 -8.15 19.26 4.41
C TYR A 280 -8.19 18.56 5.76
N ILE A 281 -8.71 19.25 6.78
CA ILE A 281 -9.05 18.68 8.07
C ILE A 281 -10.50 18.20 7.99
N LYS A 282 -10.69 16.89 8.09
CA LYS A 282 -11.99 16.23 7.96
C LYS A 282 -12.53 15.81 9.32
N ARG A 283 -13.85 15.86 9.50
CA ARG A 283 -14.57 15.32 10.67
C ARG A 283 -15.81 14.57 10.24
N LEU A 284 -16.17 13.53 11.00
CA LEU A 284 -17.44 12.84 10.85
C LEU A 284 -18.55 13.66 11.51
N VAL A 285 -19.68 13.78 10.81
CA VAL A 285 -20.89 14.45 11.30
C VAL A 285 -22.00 13.43 11.21
N LYS A 286 -22.67 13.13 12.34
CA LYS A 286 -23.79 12.18 12.34
C LYS A 286 -24.89 12.66 11.40
N LYS A 287 -25.46 11.72 10.63
CA LYS A 287 -26.62 11.96 9.79
C LYS A 287 -27.90 12.10 10.61
#